data_AF-A0A7J4IIY9-F1
#
_entry.id   AF-A0A7J4IIY9-F1
#
_cell.length_a   1.000
_cell.length_b   1.000
_cell.length_c   1.000
_cell.angle_alpha   90.00
_cell.angle_beta   90.00
_cell.angle_gamma   90.00
#
_symmetry.space_group_name_H-M   'P 1'
#
loop_
_entity.id
_entity.type
_entity.pdbx_description
1 polymer ?
#
loop_
_entity_poly.entity_id
_entity_poly.type
_entity_poly.pdbx_seq_one_letter_code
_entity_poly.pdbx_strand_id
1 'polypeptide(L)'
;MDTFETVLKEKGQDQEHLRQECICPDCPTYNDCARDAKELIYCIVGRSPSCITDDLGCTCPGCPVTVELGLVYQTFCILGSEAEQRSAEKTG
;
A
#
# COMPACT_ATOMS: atom_id res chain seq x y z
N MET A 1 -16.37 9.83 1.57
CA MET A 1 -16.24 8.96 0.38
C MET A 1 -14.97 9.41 -0.30
N ASP A 2 -13.87 8.70 -0.05
CA ASP A 2 -12.53 9.08 -0.48
C ASP A 2 -12.44 9.17 -2.00
N THR A 3 -11.94 10.31 -2.49
CA THR A 3 -11.70 10.58 -3.91
C THR A 3 -10.92 9.46 -4.59
N PHE A 4 -10.05 8.77 -3.84
CA PHE A 4 -9.23 7.68 -4.35
C PHE A 4 -10.03 6.41 -4.69
N GLU A 5 -11.08 6.07 -3.94
CA GLU A 5 -11.92 4.91 -4.25
C GLU A 5 -12.72 5.12 -5.54
N THR A 6 -13.13 6.36 -5.81
CA THR A 6 -13.75 6.73 -7.09
C THR A 6 -12.77 6.52 -8.25
N VAL A 7 -11.50 6.92 -8.09
CA VAL A 7 -10.46 6.76 -9.12
C VAL A 7 -10.18 5.27 -9.39
N LEU A 8 -10.12 4.43 -8.36
CA LEU A 8 -9.96 2.98 -8.53
C LEU A 8 -11.14 2.38 -9.32
N LYS A 9 -12.38 2.76 -8.97
CA LYS A 9 -13.58 2.31 -9.69
C LYS A 9 -13.61 2.74 -11.15
N GLU A 10 -13.16 3.96 -11.47
CA GLU A 10 -13.03 4.43 -12.86
C GLU A 10 -11.98 3.64 -13.66
N LYS A 11 -10.94 3.16 -12.99
CA LYS A 11 -9.93 2.25 -13.57
C LYS A 11 -10.38 0.79 -13.62
N GLY A 12 -11.59 0.47 -13.14
CA GLY A 12 -12.11 -0.89 -13.09
C GLY A 12 -11.44 -1.76 -12.02
N GLN A 13 -10.76 -1.15 -11.04
CA GLN A 13 -10.11 -1.85 -9.95
C GLN A 13 -10.89 -1.67 -8.64
N ASP A 14 -10.98 -2.73 -7.85
CA ASP A 14 -11.58 -2.71 -6.53
C ASP A 14 -10.61 -3.28 -5.48
N GLN A 15 -10.86 -2.96 -4.20
CA GLN A 15 -9.96 -3.36 -3.13
C GLN A 15 -9.86 -4.88 -2.94
N GLU A 16 -10.90 -5.65 -3.27
CA GLU A 16 -10.86 -7.11 -3.17
C GLU A 16 -9.91 -7.68 -4.22
N HIS A 17 -10.04 -7.23 -5.47
CA HIS A 17 -9.10 -7.60 -6.53
C HIS A 17 -7.65 -7.24 -6.16
N LEU A 18 -7.41 -6.01 -5.69
CA LEU A 18 -6.06 -5.58 -5.29
C LEU A 18 -5.49 -6.38 -4.12
N ARG A 19 -6.35 -6.83 -3.18
CA ARG A 19 -5.93 -7.69 -2.06
C ARG A 19 -5.46 -9.06 -2.54
N GLN A 20 -6.08 -9.59 -3.60
CA GLN A 20 -5.72 -10.88 -4.18
C GLN A 20 -4.40 -10.81 -4.96
N GLU A 21 -4.12 -9.69 -5.62
CA GLU A 21 -2.92 -9.51 -6.45
C GLU A 21 -1.69 -9.01 -5.66
N CYS A 22 -1.88 -8.46 -4.46
CA CYS A 22 -0.76 -7.89 -3.70
C CYS A 22 0.14 -8.97 -3.10
N ILE A 23 1.46 -8.72 -3.15
CA ILE A 23 2.49 -9.58 -2.56
C ILE A 23 2.90 -9.14 -1.15
N CYS A 24 2.05 -8.38 -0.46
CA CYS A 24 2.33 -7.92 0.91
C CYS A 24 2.74 -9.07 1.85
N PRO A 25 2.12 -10.28 1.80
CA PRO A 25 2.53 -11.40 2.65
C PRO A 25 3.98 -11.89 2.47
N ASP A 26 4.61 -11.59 1.33
CA ASP A 26 6.00 -11.96 1.00
C ASP A 26 7.00 -10.82 1.32
N CYS A 27 6.50 -9.64 1.69
CA CYS A 27 7.35 -8.50 2.02
C CYS A 27 8.12 -8.76 3.31
N PRO A 28 9.45 -8.52 3.38
CA PRO A 28 10.24 -8.71 4.60
C PRO A 28 9.72 -7.94 5.82
N THR A 29 9.10 -6.79 5.56
CA THR A 29 8.52 -5.91 6.58
C THR A 29 7.15 -6.42 7.07
N TYR A 30 6.49 -7.34 6.36
CA TYR A 30 5.18 -7.86 6.74
C TYR A 30 5.29 -8.94 7.83
N ASN A 31 4.63 -8.72 8.97
CA ASN A 31 4.73 -9.59 10.14
C ASN A 31 3.39 -10.27 10.50
N ASP A 32 3.42 -11.14 11.50
CA ASP A 32 2.25 -11.91 11.92
C ASP A 32 1.12 -11.03 12.49
N CYS A 33 1.44 -9.88 13.10
CA CYS A 33 0.41 -8.91 13.54
C CYS A 33 -0.40 -8.41 12.34
N ALA A 34 0.29 -7.99 11.26
CA ALA A 34 -0.35 -7.54 10.04
C ALA A 34 -1.17 -8.66 9.38
N ARG A 35 -0.66 -9.90 9.42
CA ARG A 35 -1.38 -11.10 8.95
C ARG A 35 -2.67 -11.34 9.70
N ASP A 36 -2.62 -11.32 11.03
CA ASP A 36 -3.79 -11.57 11.88
C ASP A 36 -4.83 -10.45 11.75
N ALA A 37 -4.37 -9.21 11.60
CA ALA A 37 -5.20 -8.05 11.32
C ALA A 37 -5.71 -7.97 9.86
N LYS A 38 -5.22 -8.86 8.99
CA LYS A 38 -5.50 -8.87 7.54
C LYS A 38 -5.19 -7.52 6.87
N GLU A 39 -4.16 -6.85 7.36
CA GLU A 39 -3.66 -5.63 6.74
C GLU A 39 -3.04 -5.99 5.40
N LEU A 40 -3.50 -5.38 4.32
CA LEU A 40 -2.98 -5.61 2.97
C LEU A 40 -3.06 -4.29 2.20
N ILE A 41 -2.52 -4.28 0.98
CA ILE A 41 -2.65 -3.15 0.04
C ILE A 41 -2.30 -1.79 0.65
N TYR A 42 -1.23 -1.73 1.48
CA TYR A 42 -0.77 -0.50 2.15
C TYR A 42 -0.55 0.68 1.20
N CYS A 43 -0.21 0.39 -0.06
CA CYS A 43 -0.10 1.39 -1.12
C CYS A 43 -1.39 2.19 -1.36
N ILE A 44 -2.53 1.61 -1.01
CA ILE A 44 -3.87 2.18 -1.11
C ILE A 44 -4.39 2.64 0.25
N VAL A 45 -4.34 1.76 1.26
CA VAL A 45 -4.98 2.02 2.56
C VAL A 45 -4.15 2.91 3.48
N GLY A 46 -2.86 3.04 3.21
CA GLY A 46 -1.93 3.82 4.03
C GLY A 46 -1.12 2.98 5.00
N ARG A 47 -0.47 3.64 5.94
CA ARG A 47 0.45 3.01 6.90
C ARG A 47 -0.25 1.99 7.78
N SER A 48 0.50 1.00 8.26
CA SER A 48 0.04 0.14 9.35
C SER A 48 -0.17 1.00 10.60
N PRO A 49 -1.35 0.94 11.25
CA PRO A 49 -1.61 1.73 12.45
C PRO A 49 -0.81 1.25 13.66
N SER A 50 -0.48 -0.04 13.73
CA SER A 50 0.14 -0.62 14.94
C SER A 50 1.08 -1.80 14.71
N CYS A 51 1.02 -2.48 13.57
CA CYS A 51 1.79 -3.73 13.37
C CYS A 51 3.18 -3.47 12.81
N ILE A 52 3.31 -2.53 11.86
CA ILE A 52 4.57 -2.27 11.16
C ILE A 52 5.20 -0.97 11.67
N THR A 53 6.32 -1.10 12.40
CA THR A 53 7.09 0.02 12.95
C THR A 53 8.52 0.11 12.42
N ASP A 54 9.07 -1.00 11.93
CA ASP A 54 10.46 -1.12 11.50
C ASP A 54 10.54 -1.43 10.00
N ASP A 55 11.47 -0.79 9.29
CA ASP A 55 11.74 -1.06 7.88
C ASP A 55 12.77 -2.20 7.74
N LEU A 56 12.29 -3.38 7.36
CA LEU A 56 13.13 -4.56 7.08
C LEU A 56 13.42 -4.71 5.58
N GLY A 57 13.08 -3.70 4.78
CA GLY A 57 13.11 -3.71 3.33
C GLY A 57 11.73 -3.91 2.70
N CYS A 58 11.59 -3.45 1.46
CA CYS A 58 10.33 -3.47 0.71
C CYS A 58 10.49 -4.15 -0.65
N THR A 59 9.51 -4.99 -0.99
CA THR A 59 9.39 -5.64 -2.31
C THR A 59 8.33 -4.97 -3.20
N CYS A 60 7.73 -3.87 -2.74
CA CYS A 60 6.68 -3.13 -3.46
C CYS A 60 7.04 -2.76 -4.91
N PRO A 61 8.28 -2.40 -5.29
CA PRO A 61 8.61 -2.13 -6.69
C PRO A 61 8.36 -3.31 -7.64
N GLY A 62 8.37 -4.55 -7.14
CA GLY A 62 8.03 -5.76 -7.90
C GLY A 62 6.58 -6.21 -7.76
N CYS A 63 5.75 -5.48 -7.00
CA CYS A 63 4.35 -5.82 -6.76
C CYS A 63 3.51 -5.52 -8.01
N PRO A 64 2.69 -6.47 -8.51
CA PRO A 64 1.81 -6.24 -9.65
C PRO A 64 0.89 -5.01 -9.46
N VAL A 65 0.37 -4.83 -8.25
CA VAL A 65 -0.49 -3.68 -7.89
C VAL A 65 0.24 -2.35 -8.06
N THR A 66 1.50 -2.28 -7.65
CA THR A 66 2.32 -1.06 -7.77
C THR A 66 2.54 -0.71 -9.24
N VAL A 67 2.82 -1.70 -10.07
CA VAL A 67 3.03 -1.53 -11.52
C VAL A 67 1.74 -1.11 -12.22
N GLU A 68 0.64 -1.82 -11.95
CA GLU A 68 -0.66 -1.57 -12.58
C GLU A 68 -1.18 -0.16 -12.29
N LEU A 69 -0.99 0.31 -11.05
CA LEU A 69 -1.43 1.62 -10.61
C LEU A 69 -0.41 2.75 -10.91
N GLY A 70 0.79 2.42 -11.41
CA GLY A 70 1.83 3.41 -11.71
C GLY A 70 2.34 4.16 -10.47
N LEU A 71 2.43 3.46 -9.34
CA LEU A 71 2.87 4.02 -8.07
C LEU A 71 4.39 4.21 -8.06
N VAL A 72 4.88 5.25 -7.39
CA VAL A 72 6.33 5.57 -7.41
C VAL A 72 7.03 5.37 -6.07
N TYR A 73 6.30 5.34 -4.95
CA TYR A 73 6.90 5.02 -3.65
C TYR A 73 6.84 3.53 -3.37
N GLN A 74 7.45 3.13 -2.26
CA GLN A 74 7.54 1.72 -1.86
C GLN A 74 7.30 1.51 -0.37
N THR A 75 7.62 2.48 0.49
CA THR A 75 7.55 2.33 1.95
C THR A 75 6.15 2.66 2.50
N PHE A 76 5.11 2.12 1.87
CA PHE A 76 3.73 2.52 2.15
C PHE A 76 3.23 2.15 3.54
N CYS A 77 3.64 0.97 4.02
CA CYS A 77 3.23 0.43 5.31
C CYS A 77 3.75 1.24 6.51
N ILE A 78 4.74 2.13 6.31
CA ILE A 78 5.34 2.95 7.36
C ILE A 78 5.07 4.43 7.10
N LEU A 79 5.31 4.91 5.87
CA LEU A 79 5.26 6.33 5.51
C LEU A 79 3.87 6.81 5.04
N GLY A 80 2.92 5.89 4.82
CA GLY A 80 1.59 6.22 4.32
C GLY A 80 1.40 5.84 2.85
N SER A 81 0.18 5.97 2.37
CA SER A 81 -0.24 5.62 1.00
C SER A 81 0.49 6.46 -0.05
N GLU A 82 0.35 6.08 -1.31
CA GLU A 82 0.84 6.89 -2.42
C GLU A 82 0.34 8.33 -2.34
N ALA A 83 -0.95 8.52 -2.06
CA ALA A 83 -1.57 9.84 -2.00
C ALA A 83 -1.01 10.69 -0.85
N GLU A 84 -0.77 10.08 0.32
CA GLU A 84 -0.18 10.76 1.47
C GLU A 84 1.26 11.20 1.18
N GLN A 85 2.09 10.32 0.60
CA GLN A 85 3.49 10.63 0.28
C GLN A 85 3.61 11.73 -0.78
N ARG A 86 2.81 11.67 -1.87
CA ARG A 86 2.78 12.73 -2.89
C ARG A 86 2.34 14.09 -2.34
N SER A 87 1.50 14.08 -1.31
CA SER A 87 1.04 15.31 -0.67
C SER A 87 2.13 15.89 0.24
N ALA A 88 2.87 15.04 0.93
CA ALA A 88 3.98 15.44 1.80
C ALA A 88 5.16 16.04 1.01
N GLU A 89 5.55 15.45 -0.13
CA GLU A 89 6.68 15.94 -0.95
C GLU A 89 6.50 17.36 -1.50
N LYS A 90 5.26 17.82 -1.68
CA LYS A 90 4.98 19.19 -2.18
C LYS A 90 5.28 20.28 -1.14
N THR A 91 5.69 19.89 0.06
CA THR A 91 5.95 20.79 1.19
C THR A 91 7.43 20.88 1.55
N GLY A 92 8.31 20.19 0.81
CA GLY A 92 9.76 20.18 0.99
C GLY A 92 10.52 21.14 0.09
#